data_AF-A0A7T0RC92-F1
#
_entry.id   AF-A0A7T0RC92-F1
#
_cell.length_a   1.000
_cell.length_b   1.000
_cell.length_c   1.000
_cell.angle_alpha   90.00
_cell.angle_beta   90.00
_cell.angle_gamma   90.00
#
_symmetry.space_group_name_H-M   'P 1'
#
loop_
_entity.id
_entity.type
_entity.pdbx_description
1 polymer ?
#
loop_
_entity_poly.entity_id
_entity_poly.type
_entity_poly.pdbx_seq_one_letter_code
_entity_poly.pdbx_strand_id
1 'polypeptide(L)' 'MMRLRRQNVEHPFGKLKACMGITHFMSKSLKNVSTEMSLQVLAYNMKRLMNILGTGG' A
#
# COMPACT_ATOMS: atom_id res chain seq x y z
N MET A 1 20.24 7.65 10.77
CA MET A 1 19.22 8.24 9.86
C MET A 1 18.63 7.23 8.87
N MET A 2 19.40 6.61 7.96
CA MET A 2 18.82 5.68 6.94
C MET A 2 18.12 4.44 7.53
N ARG A 3 18.63 3.85 8.62
CA ARG A 3 18.05 2.67 9.28
C ARG A 3 16.61 2.91 9.78
N LEU A 4 16.35 4.08 10.35
CA LEU A 4 15.03 4.47 10.89
C LEU A 4 14.02 4.72 9.77
N ARG A 5 14.46 5.39 8.68
CA ARG A 5 13.62 5.61 7.49
C ARG A 5 13.21 4.29 6.84
N ARG A 6 14.14 3.32 6.78
CA ARG A 6 13.88 1.99 6.25
C ARG A 6 12.85 1.24 7.10
N GLN A 7 12.98 1.23 8.42
CA GLN A 7 12.01 0.60 9.33
C GLN A 7 10.59 1.19 9.19
N ASN A 8 10.47 2.51 9.06
CA ASN A 8 9.18 3.18 8.90
C ASN A 8 8.50 2.87 7.56
N VAL A 9 9.27 2.54 6.52
CA VAL A 9 8.79 2.25 5.18
C VAL A 9 8.54 0.75 4.99
N GLU A 10 9.29 -0.12 5.68
CA GLU A 10 9.11 -1.57 5.66
C GLU A 10 7.70 -1.98 6.13
N HIS A 11 7.16 -1.32 7.16
CA HIS A 11 5.82 -1.61 7.68
C HIS A 11 4.68 -1.37 6.65
N PRO A 12 4.57 -0.19 5.98
CA PRO A 12 3.57 0.04 4.93
C PRO A 12 3.75 -0.91 3.74
N PHE A 13 4.98 -1.20 3.32
CA PHE A 13 5.23 -2.19 2.26
C PHE A 13 4.78 -3.59 2.66
N GLY A 14 5.03 -4.00 3.91
CA GLY A 14 4.55 -5.28 4.46
C GLY A 14 3.03 -5.36 4.47
N LYS A 15 2.33 -4.29 4.88
CA LYS A 15 0.86 -4.24 4.84
C LYS A 15 0.31 -4.30 3.43
N LEU A 16 0.88 -3.54 2.49
CA LEU A 16 0.47 -3.57 1.09
C LEU A 16 0.61 -4.97 0.51
N LYS A 17 1.77 -5.61 0.69
CA LYS A 17 2.03 -6.96 0.21
C LYS A 17 1.10 -8.00 0.85
N ALA A 18 0.84 -7.89 2.15
CA ALA A 18 -0.10 -8.79 2.83
C ALA A 18 -1.55 -8.60 2.33
N CYS A 19 -1.96 -7.35 2.05
CA CYS A 19 -3.29 -7.03 1.56
C CYS A 19 -3.49 -7.45 0.09
N MET A 20 -2.42 -7.45 -0.72
CA MET A 20 -2.42 -8.04 -2.07
C MET A 20 -2.56 -9.56 -2.04
N GLY A 21 -2.21 -10.22 -0.93
CA GLY A 21 -2.12 -11.68 -0.86
C GLY A 21 -0.88 -12.25 -1.59
N ILE A 22 -0.89 -13.56 -1.83
CA ILE A 22 0.14 -14.27 -2.62
C ILE A 22 -0.16 -14.16 -4.14
N THR A 23 -1.23 -13.49 -4.52
CA THR A 23 -1.70 -13.45 -5.92
C THR A 23 -0.85 -12.54 -6.79
N HIS A 24 -0.60 -13.00 -8.02
CA HIS A 24 -0.04 -12.18 -9.09
C HIS A 24 -0.98 -11.03 -9.44
N PHE A 25 -0.43 -9.91 -9.94
CA PHE A 25 -1.23 -8.82 -10.50
C PHE A 25 -2.25 -9.37 -11.48
N MET A 26 -3.51 -8.94 -11.37
CA MET A 26 -4.57 -9.42 -12.26
C MET A 26 -4.33 -8.93 -13.70
N SER A 27 -3.66 -7.79 -13.84
CA SER A 27 -3.37 -7.17 -15.12
C SER A 27 -2.09 -7.70 -15.77
N LYS A 28 -2.12 -7.79 -17.10
CA LYS A 28 -0.92 -8.02 -17.93
C LYS A 28 -0.43 -6.68 -18.52
N SER A 29 0.87 -6.58 -18.80
CA SER A 29 1.59 -5.37 -19.22
C SER A 29 1.91 -4.38 -18.09
N LEU A 30 3.11 -3.78 -18.15
CA LEU A 30 3.65 -2.89 -17.11
C LEU A 30 2.76 -1.66 -16.86
N LYS A 31 2.13 -1.12 -17.89
CA LYS A 31 1.23 0.05 -17.75
C LYS A 31 0.05 -0.28 -16.85
N ASN A 32 -0.57 -1.44 -17.04
CA ASN A 32 -1.76 -1.83 -16.28
C ASN A 32 -1.38 -2.28 -14.87
N VAL A 33 -0.27 -3.01 -14.73
CA VAL A 33 0.30 -3.39 -13.43
C VAL A 33 0.66 -2.16 -12.59
N SER A 34 1.21 -1.11 -13.21
CA SER A 34 1.52 0.14 -12.54
C SER A 34 0.26 0.84 -12.01
N THR A 35 -0.82 0.84 -12.79
CA THR A 35 -2.12 1.36 -12.36
C THR A 35 -2.69 0.55 -11.19
N GLU A 36 -2.62 -0.77 -11.25
CA GLU A 36 -3.08 -1.68 -10.19
C GLU A 36 -2.31 -1.45 -8.88
N MET A 37 -0.98 -1.35 -8.96
CA MET A 37 -0.12 -1.03 -7.81
C MET A 37 -0.44 0.36 -7.24
N SER A 38 -0.69 1.34 -8.10
CA SER A 38 -1.04 2.71 -7.68
C SER A 38 -2.37 2.75 -6.92
N LEU A 39 -3.36 1.97 -7.38
CA LEU A 39 -4.65 1.86 -6.70
C LEU A 39 -4.54 1.23 -5.31
N GLN A 40 -3.71 0.20 -5.18
CA GLN A 40 -3.46 -0.45 -3.87
C GLN A 40 -2.77 0.51 -2.88
N VAL A 41 -1.78 1.28 -3.36
CA VAL A 41 -1.14 2.34 -2.55
C VAL A 41 -2.16 3.40 -2.13
N LEU A 42 -3.04 3.81 -3.04
CA LEU A 42 -4.10 4.77 -2.75
C LEU A 42 -5.05 4.25 -1.68
N ALA A 43 -5.52 3.00 -1.80
CA ALA A 43 -6.40 2.36 -0.82
C ALA A 43 -5.73 2.27 0.57
N TYR A 44 -4.45 1.91 0.63
CA TYR A 44 -3.68 1.92 1.87
C TYR A 44 -3.60 3.33 2.49
N ASN A 45 -3.32 4.35 1.67
CA ASN A 45 -3.25 5.73 2.13
C ASN A 45 -4.59 6.22 2.68
N MET A 46 -5.71 5.88 2.03
CA MET A 46 -7.05 6.21 2.53
C MET A 46 -7.36 5.52 3.86
N LYS A 47 -7.04 4.22 3.99
CA LYS A 47 -7.17 3.50 5.26
C LYS A 47 -6.32 4.11 6.37
N ARG A 48 -5.09 4.51 6.03
CA ARG A 48 -4.18 5.18 6.97
C ARG A 48 -4.72 6.55 7.37
N LEU A 49 -5.23 7.32 6.43
CA LEU A 49 -5.84 8.64 6.67
C LEU A 49 -7.02 8.52 7.62
N MET A 50 -7.95 7.60 7.36
CA MET A 50 -9.09 7.32 8.24
C MET A 50 -8.67 6.94 9.66
N ASN A 51 -7.60 6.15 9.80
CA ASN A 51 -7.07 5.80 11.12
C ASN A 51 -6.41 6.97 11.85
N ILE A 52 -5.84 7.94 11.13
CA ILE A 52 -5.17 9.12 11.72
C ILE A 52 -6.19 10.20 12.09
N LEU A 53 -7.11 10.50 11.18
CA LEU A 53 -8.11 11.56 11.37
C LEU A 53 -9.32 11.07 12.18
N GLY A 54 -9.54 9.75 12.24
CA GLY A 54 -10.78 9.16 12.71
C GLY A 54 -11.86 9.23 11.63
N THR A 55 -12.64 8.17 11.48
CA THR A 55 -13.95 8.24 10.81
C THR A 55 -14.92 8.71 11.88
N GLY A 56 -15.44 9.93 11.75
CA GLY A 56 -16.57 10.38 12.57
C GLY A 56 -17.67 9.32 12.50
N GLY A 57 -18.07 8.82 13.67
CA GLY A 57 -19.15 7.83 13.79
C GLY A 57 -20.48 8.37 13.30
#